data_AF-A0A963W1S4-F1
#
_entry.id   AF-A0A963W1S4-F1
#
_cell.length_a   1.000
_cell.length_b   1.000
_cell.length_c   1.000
_cell.angle_alpha   90.00
_cell.angle_beta   90.00
_cell.angle_gamma   90.00
#
_symmetry.space_group_name_H-M   'P 1'
#
loop_
_entity.id
_entity.type
_entity.pdbx_description
1 polymer ?
#
loop_
_entity_poly.entity_id
_entity_poly.type
_entity_poly.pdbx_seq_one_letter_code
_entity_poly.pdbx_strand_id
1 'polypeptide(L)' 'MARRHLRTLAHAIYFGEGPRWHEGRLWFSDFYAHRVCSVDLAGDLRTELQLDDHPSGLG' A
#
# COMPACT_ATOMS: atom_id res chain seq x y z
N MET A 1 -28.76 -9.36 -7.62
CA MET A 1 -27.51 -8.97 -6.94
C MET A 1 -26.38 -9.03 -7.96
N ALA A 2 -25.67 -7.93 -8.20
CA ALA A 2 -24.52 -7.93 -9.12
C ALA A 2 -23.34 -8.66 -8.47
N ARG A 3 -22.69 -9.57 -9.22
CA ARG A 3 -21.51 -10.32 -8.74
C ARG A 3 -20.31 -9.36 -8.68
N ARG A 4 -19.75 -9.18 -7.49
CA ARG A 4 -18.49 -8.46 -7.29
C ARG A 4 -17.34 -9.44 -7.54
N HIS A 5 -16.35 -9.01 -8.32
CA HIS A 5 -15.11 -9.77 -8.53
C HIS A 5 -13.99 -9.12 -7.73
N LEU A 6 -13.30 -9.91 -6.90
CA LEU A 6 -12.14 -9.46 -6.15
C LEU A 6 -10.87 -9.83 -6.93
N ARG A 7 -9.91 -8.91 -6.98
CA ARG A 7 -8.59 -9.15 -7.57
C ARG A 7 -7.55 -8.67 -6.55
N THR A 8 -6.56 -9.51 -6.28
CA THR A 8 -5.39 -9.12 -5.47
C THR A 8 -4.45 -8.28 -6.33
N LEU A 9 -4.04 -7.10 -5.84
CA LEU A 9 -3.10 -6.21 -6.52
C LEU A 9 -1.68 -6.31 -5.97
N ALA A 10 -1.52 -6.62 -4.68
CA ALA A 10 -0.24 -6.72 -4.01
C ALA A 10 -0.25 -7.83 -2.95
N HIS A 11 0.93 -8.36 -2.65
CA HIS A 11 1.20 -9.33 -1.58
C HIS A 11 2.49 -8.93 -0.84
N ALA A 12 2.94 -9.74 0.12
CA ALA A 12 4.18 -9.51 0.88
C ALA A 12 4.23 -8.13 1.56
N ILE A 13 3.11 -7.74 2.16
CA ILE A 13 2.97 -6.57 3.02
C ILE A 13 3.00 -7.10 4.45
N TYR A 14 3.87 -6.57 5.30
CA TYR A 14 4.00 -7.02 6.69
C TYR A 14 2.81 -6.49 7.49
N PHE A 15 2.62 -5.17 7.53
CA PHE A 15 1.53 -4.52 8.23
C PHE A 15 1.12 -3.25 7.49
N GLY A 16 0.20 -3.41 6.52
CA GLY A 16 -0.31 -2.33 5.69
C GLY A 16 -1.35 -1.48 6.41
N GLU A 17 -1.08 -0.19 6.60
CA GLU A 17 -1.99 0.74 7.27
C GLU A 17 -2.07 2.11 6.57
N GLY A 18 -3.06 2.91 6.96
CA GLY A 18 -3.26 4.25 6.42
C GLY A 18 -3.44 4.31 4.90
N PRO A 19 -4.30 3.48 4.27
CA PRO A 19 -4.47 3.50 2.82
C PRO A 19 -5.04 4.84 2.33
N ARG A 20 -4.38 5.46 1.35
CA ARG A 20 -4.81 6.73 0.73
C ARG A 20 -4.66 6.64 -0.78
N TRP A 21 -5.70 7.02 -1.52
CA TRP A 21 -5.60 7.09 -2.98
C TRP A 21 -5.07 8.45 -3.40
N HIS A 22 -3.96 8.47 -4.12
CA HIS A 22 -3.32 9.69 -4.60
C HIS A 22 -2.58 9.41 -5.91
N GLU A 23 -2.78 10.28 -6.91
CA GLU A 23 -2.13 10.19 -8.23
C GLU A 23 -2.21 8.82 -8.91
N GLY A 24 -3.39 8.17 -8.82
CA GLY A 24 -3.64 6.89 -9.47
C GLY A 24 -3.03 5.68 -8.76
N ARG A 25 -2.58 5.84 -7.51
CA ARG A 25 -1.97 4.78 -6.70
C ARG A 25 -2.57 4.75 -5.29
N LEU A 26 -2.59 3.56 -4.69
CA LEU A 26 -2.95 3.35 -3.29
C LEU A 26 -1.67 3.40 -2.49
N TRP A 27 -1.49 4.48 -1.74
CA TRP A 27 -0.39 4.68 -0.81
C TRP A 27 -0.75 4.09 0.54
N PHE A 28 0.22 3.47 1.20
CA PHE A 28 0.05 2.91 2.54
C PHE A 28 1.40 2.76 3.25
N SER A 29 1.40 2.76 4.58
CA SER A 29 2.57 2.42 5.37
C SER A 29 2.65 0.91 5.53
N ASP A 30 3.82 0.32 5.32
CA ASP A 30 4.11 -1.06 5.71
C ASP A 30 4.92 -1.02 7.01
N PHE A 31 4.22 -0.85 8.14
CA PHE A 31 4.76 -0.36 9.41
C PHE A 31 5.99 -1.15 9.88
N TYR A 32 5.87 -2.48 10.00
CA TYR A 32 6.97 -3.35 10.45
C TYR A 32 8.02 -3.64 9.37
N ALA A 33 7.75 -3.27 8.12
CA ALA A 33 8.75 -3.33 7.04
C ALA A 33 9.51 -2.00 6.88
N HIS A 34 9.24 -1.00 7.74
CA HIS A 34 9.91 0.30 7.75
C HIS A 34 9.87 1.04 6.41
N ARG A 35 8.78 0.89 5.66
CA ARG A 35 8.66 1.49 4.32
C ARG A 35 7.27 2.07 4.03
N VAL A 36 7.24 3.12 3.23
CA VAL A 36 6.02 3.61 2.59
C VAL A 36 5.93 2.99 1.21
N CYS A 37 4.76 2.42 0.91
CA CYS A 37 4.51 1.72 -0.34
C CYS A 37 3.39 2.39 -1.13
N SER A 38 3.39 2.13 -2.43
CA SER A 38 2.26 2.45 -3.29
C SER A 38 1.98 1.31 -4.28
N VAL A 39 0.71 1.09 -4.63
CA VAL A 39 0.33 0.11 -5.67
C VAL A 39 -0.72 0.70 -6.61
N ASP A 40 -0.60 0.46 -7.92
CA ASP A 40 -1.60 0.85 -8.90
C ASP A 40 -2.59 -0.28 -9.24
N LEU A 41 -3.52 -0.01 -10.17
CA LEU A 41 -4.51 -0.99 -10.63
C LEU A 41 -3.92 -2.10 -11.53
N ALA A 42 -2.70 -1.94 -12.03
CA ALA A 42 -1.99 -3.01 -12.73
C ALA A 42 -1.39 -4.02 -11.74
N GLY A 43 -1.19 -3.61 -10.48
CA GLY A 43 -0.56 -4.41 -9.42
C GLY A 43 0.93 -4.09 -9.25
N ASP A 44 1.38 -2.95 -9.76
CA ASP A 44 2.76 -2.50 -9.61
C ASP A 44 2.99 -1.93 -8.20
N LEU A 45 3.43 -2.81 -7.28
CA LEU A 45 3.79 -2.47 -5.91
C LEU A 45 5.21 -1.90 -5.85
N ARG A 46 5.34 -0.69 -5.31
CA ARG A 46 6.63 0.00 -5.14
C ARG A 46 6.88 0.35 -3.69
N THR A 47 8.15 0.31 -3.31
CA THR A 47 8.64 1.01 -2.12
C THR A 47 8.99 2.42 -2.53
N GLU A 48 8.24 3.40 -2.02
CA GLU A 48 8.40 4.82 -2.35
C GLU A 48 9.40 5.49 -1.40
N LEU A 49 9.46 5.02 -0.16
CA LEU A 49 10.40 5.49 0.84
C LEU A 49 10.77 4.35 1.81
N GLN A 50 12.06 4.19 2.06
CA GLN A 50 12.58 3.36 3.15
C GLN A 50 12.96 4.27 4.31
N LEU A 51 12.62 3.87 5.53
CA LEU A 51 12.90 4.59 6.76
C LEU A 51 13.71 3.71 7.72
N ASP A 52 14.46 4.35 8.61
CA ASP A 52 15.11 3.67 9.74
C ASP A 52 14.15 3.51 10.94
N ASP A 53 13.01 4.19 10.91
CA ASP A 53 11.94 4.14 11.92
C ASP A 53 10.63 3.62 11.30
N HIS A 54 9.56 3.52 12.09
CA HIS A 54 8.27 3.00 11.65
C HIS A 54 7.44 4.09 10.95
N PRO A 55 7.10 3.92 9.65
CA PRO A 55 6.13 4.80 9.02
C PRO A 55 4.77 4.59 9.64
N SER A 56 4.19 5.63 10.21
CA SER A 56 2.80 5.63 10.66
C SER A 56 2.12 6.94 10.27
N GLY A 57 0.79 6.90 10.18
CA GLY A 57 -0.02 8.10 9.95
C GLY A 57 0.26 8.80 8.62
N LEU A 58 -0.21 8.22 7.50
CA LEU A 58 -0.24 8.90 6.19
C LEU A 58 -1.36 9.96 6.08
N GLY A 59 -1.68 10.63 7.19
CA GLY A 59 -2.76 11.62 7.31
C GLY A 59 -4.11 11.03 7.67
#